data_AF-A0A8D0BND6-F1
#
_entry.id   AF-A0A8D0BND6-F1
#
_cell.length_a   1.000
_cell.length_b   1.000
_cell.length_c   1.000
_cell.angle_alpha   90.00
_cell.angle_beta   90.00
_cell.angle_gamma   90.00
#
_symmetry.space_group_name_H-M   'P 1'
#
loop_
_entity.id
_entity.type
_entity.pdbx_description
1 polymer ?
#
loop_
_entity_poly.entity_id
_entity_poly.type
_entity_poly.pdbx_seq_one_letter_code
_entity_poly.pdbx_strand_id
1 'polypeptide(L)'
;MHYYRYSSAEVSCWYKYLLFSYNIVFWLAGVAFLGAGLWAWSEKGVLSDLSKMTRLHGFDPVVLILFVGGIMFILGFAGCVGALRENICLLKFFCGTILLIFVLEMAVAVLAFLFQDWVRDRVETFFKNNIISYRDDIDLQNLIDSLQKMNQCCGAQGPNDWNLNIYFNCNSTSKSRERCGVPFSCCLQDPAQKVVNTQCGYDIRNMSQSHWDERIYTKGCIRALEAWLPRNIYIVAGIFVAISLLQIFGIFLARTLISDIEAVKAGYHF
;
A
#
# COMPACT_ATOMS: atom_id res chain seq x y z
N MET A 1 36.01 -45.96 21.65
CA MET A 1 35.38 -44.83 22.37
C MET A 1 35.81 -43.54 21.71
N HIS A 2 35.04 -43.06 20.72
CA HIS A 2 35.22 -41.71 20.21
C HIS A 2 34.42 -40.77 21.12
N TYR A 3 35.12 -40.06 22.00
CA TYR A 3 34.54 -38.92 22.70
C TYR A 3 34.29 -37.82 21.66
N TYR A 4 33.05 -37.70 21.19
CA TYR A 4 32.60 -36.47 20.54
C TYR A 4 32.63 -35.39 21.61
N ARG A 5 33.63 -34.52 21.53
CA ARG A 5 33.70 -33.28 22.30
C ARG A 5 32.50 -32.44 21.85
N TYR A 6 31.43 -32.42 22.65
CA TYR A 6 30.34 -31.47 22.48
C TYR A 6 30.99 -30.09 22.62
N SER A 7 31.26 -29.43 21.49
CA SER A 7 31.59 -28.01 21.51
C SER A 7 30.45 -27.35 22.25
N SER A 8 30.75 -26.60 23.32
CA SER A 8 29.76 -25.86 24.09
C SER A 8 28.85 -25.13 23.11
N ALA A 9 27.58 -25.55 23.03
CA ALA A 9 26.62 -24.87 22.18
C ALA A 9 26.42 -23.49 22.80
N GLU A 10 26.91 -22.44 22.13
CA GLU A 10 26.78 -21.06 22.54
C GLU A 10 25.91 -20.33 21.53
N VAL A 11 25.02 -19.47 22.01
CA VAL A 11 24.21 -18.63 21.11
C VAL A 11 25.13 -17.65 20.40
N SER A 12 25.17 -17.74 19.07
CA SER A 12 26.03 -16.87 18.28
C SER A 12 25.59 -15.42 18.39
N CYS A 13 26.41 -14.64 19.08
CA CYS A 13 26.23 -13.20 19.30
C CYS A 13 25.93 -12.43 18.01
N TRP A 14 26.60 -12.80 16.91
CA TRP A 14 26.39 -12.23 15.58
C TRP A 14 24.93 -12.30 15.12
N TYR A 15 24.32 -13.49 15.11
CA TYR A 15 22.93 -13.66 14.64
C TYR A 15 21.92 -12.94 15.53
N LYS A 16 22.18 -12.88 16.84
CA LYS A 16 21.34 -12.15 17.80
C LYS A 16 21.29 -10.65 17.48
N TYR A 17 22.45 -10.02 17.33
CA TYR A 17 22.51 -8.58 17.05
C TYR A 17 22.11 -8.25 15.61
N LEU A 18 22.37 -9.14 14.65
CA LEU A 18 21.92 -8.98 13.28
C LEU A 18 20.38 -9.04 13.20
N LEU A 19 19.74 -10.04 13.82
CA LEU A 19 18.28 -10.11 13.87
C LEU A 19 17.65 -8.92 14.61
N PHE A 20 18.27 -8.46 15.70
CA PHE A 20 17.83 -7.26 16.39
C PHE A 20 17.94 -6.01 15.51
N SER A 21 19.07 -5.81 14.84
CA SER A 21 19.28 -4.66 13.95
C SER A 21 18.35 -4.67 12.72
N TYR A 22 18.05 -5.86 12.18
CA TYR A 22 17.04 -6.03 11.14
C TYR A 22 15.66 -5.58 11.65
N ASN A 23 15.23 -6.08 12.82
CA ASN A 23 13.89 -5.80 13.34
C ASN A 23 13.69 -4.38 13.87
N ILE A 24 14.73 -3.74 14.44
CA ILE A 24 14.59 -2.39 14.99
C ILE A 24 14.26 -1.37 13.90
N VAL A 25 14.79 -1.56 12.68
CA VAL A 25 14.48 -0.70 11.53
C VAL A 25 13.00 -0.80 11.17
N PHE A 26 12.45 -2.02 11.05
CA PHE A 26 11.02 -2.22 10.78
C PHE A 26 10.13 -1.75 11.92
N TRP A 27 10.58 -1.91 13.16
CA TRP A 27 9.83 -1.43 14.32
C TRP A 27 9.72 0.10 14.33
N LEU A 28 10.83 0.82 14.10
CA LEU A 28 10.83 2.27 13.99
C LEU A 28 9.99 2.76 12.81
N ALA A 29 10.05 2.07 11.66
CA ALA A 29 9.17 2.33 10.53
C ALA A 29 7.69 2.12 10.90
N GLY A 30 7.37 1.05 11.64
CA GLY A 30 6.03 0.80 12.19
C GLY A 30 5.53 1.93 13.09
N VAL A 31 6.37 2.43 14.00
CA VAL A 31 6.06 3.59 14.85
C VAL A 31 5.79 4.84 14.00
N ALA A 32 6.60 5.10 12.98
CA ALA A 32 6.41 6.23 12.08
C ALA A 32 5.08 6.14 11.31
N PHE A 33 4.75 4.97 10.76
CA PHE A 33 3.48 4.75 10.05
C PHE A 33 2.28 4.90 10.98
N LEU A 34 2.33 4.35 12.19
CA LEU A 34 1.28 4.53 13.19
C LEU A 34 1.14 5.99 13.62
N GLY A 35 2.25 6.68 13.85
CA GLY A 35 2.25 8.11 14.19
C GLY A 35 1.61 8.97 13.11
N ALA A 36 2.02 8.77 11.85
CA ALA A 36 1.45 9.46 10.70
C ALA A 36 -0.04 9.13 10.50
N GLY A 37 -0.42 7.86 10.62
CA GLY A 37 -1.81 7.42 10.49
C GLY A 37 -2.71 7.95 11.61
N LEU A 38 -2.24 7.97 12.85
CA LEU A 38 -2.99 8.50 13.99
C LEU A 38 -3.10 10.03 13.91
N TRP A 39 -2.06 10.72 13.45
CA TRP A 39 -2.11 12.15 13.22
C TRP A 39 -3.14 12.49 12.14
N ALA A 40 -3.07 11.84 10.97
CA ALA A 40 -4.07 12.02 9.91
C ALA A 40 -5.49 11.69 10.38
N TRP A 41 -5.66 10.60 11.14
CA TRP A 41 -6.95 10.24 11.71
C TRP A 41 -7.48 11.28 12.71
N SER A 42 -6.61 11.89 13.51
CA SER A 42 -7.00 12.93 14.46
C SER A 42 -7.49 14.21 13.77
N GLU A 43 -6.88 14.57 12.64
CA GLU A 43 -7.30 15.72 11.84
C GLU A 43 -8.67 15.51 11.18
N LYS A 44 -9.04 14.26 10.85
CA LYS A 44 -10.38 13.92 10.33
C LYS A 44 -11.52 14.16 11.33
N GLY A 45 -11.22 14.26 12.63
CA GLY A 45 -12.22 14.48 13.67
C GLY A 45 -12.85 13.18 14.18
N VAL A 46 -12.55 12.83 15.44
CA VAL A 46 -12.88 11.55 16.10
C VAL A 46 -14.40 11.23 16.19
N LEU A 47 -15.30 12.18 15.91
CA LEU A 47 -16.74 12.07 16.21
C LEU A 47 -17.66 11.80 15.01
N SER A 48 -17.23 11.99 13.75
CA SER A 48 -18.09 11.76 12.57
C SER A 48 -18.12 10.31 12.06
N ASP A 49 -17.19 9.44 12.50
CA ASP A 49 -16.82 8.24 11.75
C ASP A 49 -17.22 6.88 12.33
N LEU A 50 -17.67 6.76 13.59
CA LEU A 50 -18.10 5.44 14.08
C LEU A 50 -19.33 4.91 13.31
N SER A 51 -20.12 5.80 12.70
CA SER A 51 -21.26 5.44 11.83
C SER A 51 -20.87 5.17 10.37
N LYS A 52 -19.71 5.68 9.91
CA LYS A 52 -19.19 5.49 8.54
C LYS A 52 -18.28 4.26 8.44
N MET A 53 -17.58 3.88 9.51
CA MET A 53 -16.80 2.63 9.59
C MET A 53 -17.67 1.38 9.34
N THR A 54 -18.97 1.45 9.66
CA THR A 54 -19.95 0.37 9.38
C THR A 54 -20.53 0.44 7.96
N ARG A 55 -20.39 1.56 7.25
CA ARG A 55 -20.76 1.71 5.83
C ARG A 55 -19.52 1.49 4.97
N LEU A 56 -18.97 0.27 5.04
CA LEU A 56 -17.91 -0.23 4.18
C LEU A 56 -18.30 -0.13 2.70
N HIS A 57 -17.97 0.96 2.02
CA HIS A 57 -18.03 1.04 0.55
C HIS A 57 -16.98 1.96 -0.07
N GLY A 58 -15.93 2.33 0.68
CA GLY A 58 -14.79 3.12 0.20
C GLY A 58 -13.47 2.69 0.86
N PHE A 59 -12.35 2.95 0.18
CA PHE A 59 -11.01 2.73 0.72
C PHE A 59 -10.55 4.01 1.41
N ASP A 60 -10.32 3.96 2.73
CA ASP A 60 -9.68 5.05 3.45
C ASP A 60 -8.16 4.83 3.48
N PRO A 61 -7.36 5.69 2.82
CA PRO A 61 -5.90 5.59 2.84
C PRO A 61 -5.31 5.58 4.25
N VAL A 62 -5.92 6.29 5.20
CA VAL A 62 -5.46 6.37 6.60
C VAL A 62 -5.60 5.02 7.30
N VAL A 63 -6.71 4.32 7.08
CA VAL A 63 -6.94 2.98 7.67
C VAL A 63 -5.90 1.97 7.15
N LEU A 64 -5.54 2.03 5.87
CA LEU A 64 -4.48 1.17 5.32
C LEU A 64 -3.11 1.46 5.97
N ILE A 65 -2.75 2.74 6.11
CA ILE A 65 -1.48 3.14 6.75
C ILE A 65 -1.43 2.62 8.20
N LEU A 66 -2.53 2.77 8.96
CA LEU A 66 -2.64 2.27 10.33
C LEU A 66 -2.53 0.74 10.41
N PHE A 67 -3.19 0.02 9.50
CA PHE A 67 -3.15 -1.44 9.46
C PHE A 67 -1.74 -1.97 9.16
N VAL A 68 -1.08 -1.42 8.13
CA VAL A 68 0.30 -1.78 7.76
C VAL A 68 1.28 -1.40 8.89
N GLY A 69 1.14 -0.19 9.44
CA GLY A 69 1.95 0.26 10.58
C GLY A 69 1.81 -0.63 11.81
N GLY A 70 0.58 -1.07 12.11
CA GLY A 70 0.29 -1.98 13.22
C GLY A 70 0.96 -3.34 13.08
N ILE A 71 0.88 -3.96 11.89
CA ILE A 71 1.56 -5.24 11.60
C ILE A 71 3.07 -5.08 11.74
N MET A 72 3.65 -4.03 11.15
CA MET A 72 5.10 -3.77 11.24
C MET A 72 5.56 -3.55 12.69
N PHE A 73 4.79 -2.79 13.48
CA PHE A 73 5.08 -2.55 14.88
C PHE A 73 5.06 -3.84 15.71
N ILE A 74 4.01 -4.65 15.58
CA ILE A 74 3.87 -5.92 16.33
C ILE A 74 5.00 -6.88 15.96
N LEU A 75 5.27 -7.06 14.66
CA LEU A 75 6.33 -7.97 14.20
C LEU A 75 7.72 -7.47 14.58
N GLY A 76 8.01 -6.18 14.40
CA GLY A 76 9.28 -5.57 14.79
C GLY A 76 9.53 -5.69 16.30
N PHE A 77 8.50 -5.44 17.12
CA PHE A 77 8.58 -5.62 18.58
C PHE A 77 8.82 -7.08 18.96
N ALA A 78 8.04 -8.01 18.39
CA ALA A 78 8.18 -9.43 18.66
C ALA A 78 9.56 -9.97 18.24
N GLY A 79 10.07 -9.54 17.08
CA GLY A 79 11.40 -9.90 16.60
C GLY A 79 12.53 -9.34 17.47
N CYS A 80 12.44 -8.06 17.88
CA CYS A 80 13.44 -7.44 18.76
C CYS A 80 13.47 -8.09 20.15
N VAL A 81 12.32 -8.22 20.79
CA VAL A 81 12.21 -8.82 22.13
C VAL A 81 12.55 -10.30 22.08
N GLY A 82 12.07 -11.02 21.05
CA GLY A 82 12.40 -12.42 20.81
C GLY A 82 13.90 -12.65 20.69
N ALA A 83 14.61 -11.79 19.95
CA ALA A 83 16.06 -11.87 19.81
C ALA A 83 16.80 -11.54 21.11
N LEU A 84 16.48 -10.42 21.78
CA LEU A 84 17.19 -9.97 22.98
C LEU A 84 16.94 -10.85 24.21
N ARG A 85 15.70 -11.32 24.39
CA ARG A 85 15.28 -12.18 25.50
C ARG A 85 15.43 -13.66 25.18
N GLU A 86 15.91 -14.02 23.99
CA GLU A 86 16.06 -15.41 23.55
C GLU A 86 14.76 -16.22 23.72
N ASN A 87 13.61 -15.55 23.49
CA ASN A 87 12.30 -16.14 23.70
C ASN A 87 11.82 -16.86 22.43
N ILE A 88 11.96 -18.19 22.44
CA ILE A 88 11.58 -19.08 21.34
C ILE A 88 10.12 -18.89 20.90
N CYS A 89 9.19 -18.63 21.83
CA CYS A 89 7.77 -18.46 21.48
C CYS A 89 7.56 -17.21 20.60
N LEU A 90 8.16 -16.07 21.00
CA LEU A 90 8.09 -14.84 20.21
C LEU A 90 8.81 -14.98 18.85
N LEU A 91 9.96 -15.65 18.81
CA LEU A 91 10.68 -15.93 17.56
C LEU A 91 9.88 -16.85 16.63
N LYS A 92 9.19 -17.87 17.16
CA LYS A 92 8.30 -18.75 16.38
C LYS A 92 7.08 -17.99 15.84
N PHE A 93 6.48 -17.12 16.65
CA PHE A 93 5.39 -16.23 16.20
C PHE A 93 5.84 -15.29 15.08
N PHE A 94 7.00 -14.66 15.25
CA PHE A 94 7.61 -13.79 14.24
C PHE A 94 7.86 -14.54 12.91
N CYS A 95 8.56 -15.68 12.96
CA CYS A 95 8.80 -16.53 11.79
C CYS A 95 7.51 -16.99 11.11
N GLY A 96 6.54 -17.48 11.89
CA GLY A 96 5.27 -17.99 11.38
C GLY A 96 4.46 -16.90 10.67
N THR A 97 4.46 -15.69 11.23
CA THR A 97 3.72 -14.57 10.63
C THR A 97 4.40 -14.04 9.37
N ILE A 98 5.73 -13.93 9.33
CA ILE A 98 6.44 -13.57 8.08
C ILE A 98 6.21 -14.62 7.01
N LEU A 99 6.25 -15.91 7.35
CA LEU A 99 5.96 -16.99 6.40
C LEU A 99 4.53 -16.89 5.85
N LEU A 100 3.55 -16.60 6.71
CA LEU A 100 2.17 -16.38 6.28
C LEU A 100 2.07 -15.20 5.31
N ILE A 101 2.72 -14.07 5.63
CA ILE A 101 2.75 -12.89 4.75
C ILE A 101 3.38 -13.23 3.40
N PHE A 102 4.51 -13.94 3.38
CA PHE A 102 5.17 -14.38 2.15
C PHE A 102 4.25 -15.24 1.28
N VAL A 103 3.54 -16.20 1.88
CA VAL A 103 2.58 -17.06 1.15
C VAL A 103 1.41 -16.25 0.60
N LEU A 104 0.87 -15.31 1.38
CA LEU A 104 -0.19 -14.41 0.92
C LEU A 104 0.27 -13.51 -0.23
N GLU A 105 1.49 -12.97 -0.15
CA GLU A 105 2.10 -12.15 -1.19
C GLU A 105 2.28 -12.93 -2.49
N MET A 106 2.81 -14.15 -2.42
CA MET A 106 2.92 -15.06 -3.56
C MET A 106 1.54 -15.43 -4.14
N ALA A 107 0.54 -15.70 -3.29
CA ALA A 107 -0.81 -16.00 -3.74
C ALA A 107 -1.44 -14.81 -4.48
N VAL A 108 -1.30 -13.59 -3.95
CA VAL A 108 -1.78 -12.37 -4.61
C VAL A 108 -1.08 -12.17 -5.96
N ALA A 109 0.24 -12.35 -6.04
CA ALA A 109 0.98 -12.22 -7.28
C ALA A 109 0.53 -13.23 -8.36
N VAL A 110 0.36 -14.50 -7.98
CA VAL A 110 -0.13 -15.56 -8.88
C VAL A 110 -1.57 -15.28 -9.33
N LEU A 111 -2.46 -14.92 -8.41
CA LEU A 111 -3.85 -14.58 -8.74
C LEU A 111 -3.93 -13.36 -9.67
N ALA A 112 -3.10 -12.34 -9.43
CA ALA A 112 -3.05 -11.16 -10.27
C ALA A 112 -2.60 -11.47 -11.70
N PHE A 113 -1.69 -12.43 -11.86
CA PHE A 113 -1.23 -12.88 -13.16
C PHE A 113 -2.25 -13.78 -13.88
N LEU A 114 -2.83 -14.76 -13.17
CA LEU A 114 -3.75 -15.73 -13.78
C LEU A 114 -5.13 -15.12 -14.10
N PHE A 115 -5.63 -14.24 -13.24
CA PHE A 115 -6.98 -13.67 -13.33
C PHE A 115 -6.95 -12.17 -13.67
N GLN A 116 -6.14 -11.79 -14.65
CA GLN A 116 -5.93 -10.40 -15.05
C GLN A 116 -7.24 -9.64 -15.35
N ASP A 117 -8.20 -10.27 -16.04
CA ASP A 117 -9.48 -9.63 -16.39
C ASP A 117 -10.35 -9.37 -15.15
N TRP A 118 -10.41 -10.35 -14.24
CA TRP A 118 -11.13 -10.19 -12.98
C TRP A 118 -10.48 -9.11 -12.09
N VAL A 119 -9.15 -9.06 -12.05
CA VAL A 119 -8.42 -8.00 -11.34
C VAL A 119 -8.71 -6.65 -11.95
N ARG A 120 -8.67 -6.53 -13.29
CA ARG A 120 -9.01 -5.33 -14.02
C ARG A 120 -10.41 -4.83 -13.67
N ASP A 121 -11.41 -5.69 -13.69
CA ASP A 121 -12.79 -5.34 -13.33
C ASP A 121 -12.90 -4.92 -11.86
N ARG A 122 -12.15 -5.57 -10.96
CA ARG A 122 -12.12 -5.22 -9.55
C ARG A 122 -11.49 -3.85 -9.30
N VAL A 123 -10.38 -3.55 -9.98
CA VAL A 123 -9.67 -2.26 -9.91
C VAL A 123 -10.53 -1.16 -10.55
N GLU A 124 -11.22 -1.44 -11.65
CA GLU A 124 -12.16 -0.49 -12.26
C GLU A 124 -13.30 -0.16 -11.31
N THR A 125 -13.96 -1.17 -10.76
CA THR A 125 -15.03 -1.01 -9.77
C THR A 125 -14.54 -0.22 -8.56
N PHE A 126 -13.33 -0.51 -8.10
CA PHE A 126 -12.68 0.22 -7.03
C PHE A 126 -12.49 1.70 -7.38
N PHE A 127 -11.93 2.03 -8.55
CA PHE A 127 -11.77 3.41 -8.99
C PHE A 127 -13.10 4.14 -9.11
N LYS A 128 -14.13 3.50 -9.70
CA LYS A 128 -15.46 4.09 -9.85
C LYS A 128 -16.13 4.40 -8.50
N ASN A 129 -16.04 3.49 -7.53
CA ASN A 129 -16.56 3.74 -6.17
C ASN A 129 -15.84 4.91 -5.50
N ASN A 130 -14.52 5.02 -5.66
CA ASN A 130 -13.76 6.14 -5.12
C ASN A 130 -14.07 7.47 -5.84
N ILE A 131 -14.39 7.44 -7.14
CA ILE A 131 -14.89 8.64 -7.87
C ILE A 131 -16.23 9.10 -7.31
N ILE A 132 -17.15 8.19 -6.97
CA ILE A 132 -18.44 8.55 -6.36
C ILE A 132 -18.22 9.34 -5.06
N SER A 133 -17.30 8.89 -4.21
CA SER A 133 -16.98 9.54 -2.92
C SER A 133 -15.83 10.54 -2.97
N TYR A 134 -15.40 10.99 -4.15
CA TYR A 134 -14.22 11.84 -4.32
C TYR A 134 -14.23 13.14 -3.50
N ARG A 135 -15.40 13.75 -3.26
CA ARG A 135 -15.56 14.97 -2.45
C ARG A 135 -15.95 14.70 -0.99
N ASP A 136 -16.13 13.44 -0.61
CA ASP A 136 -16.57 13.07 0.74
C ASP A 136 -15.40 13.00 1.73
N ASP A 137 -14.17 12.81 1.23
CA ASP A 137 -12.94 12.69 2.01
C ASP A 137 -11.77 13.37 1.29
N ILE A 138 -11.06 14.26 1.98
CA ILE A 138 -9.94 15.04 1.44
C ILE A 138 -8.71 14.18 1.13
N ASP A 139 -8.46 13.11 1.89
CA ASP A 139 -7.33 12.20 1.65
C ASP A 139 -7.59 11.33 0.43
N LEU A 140 -8.84 10.89 0.27
CA LEU A 140 -9.27 10.20 -0.94
C LEU A 140 -9.13 11.13 -2.15
N GLN A 141 -9.56 12.38 -2.01
CA GLN A 141 -9.42 13.40 -3.06
C GLN A 141 -7.95 13.57 -3.48
N ASN A 142 -7.06 13.76 -2.50
CA ASN A 142 -5.62 13.92 -2.72
C ASN A 142 -4.97 12.70 -3.35
N LEU A 143 -5.39 11.49 -2.96
CA LEU A 143 -4.92 10.24 -3.54
C LEU A 143 -5.32 10.13 -5.01
N ILE A 144 -6.60 10.33 -5.34
CA ILE A 144 -7.08 10.28 -6.74
C ILE A 144 -6.40 11.36 -7.58
N ASP A 145 -6.26 12.58 -7.04
CA ASP A 145 -5.58 13.67 -7.73
C ASP A 145 -4.11 13.35 -8.03
N SER A 146 -3.42 12.73 -7.08
CA SER A 146 -2.02 12.32 -7.23
C SER A 146 -1.90 11.20 -8.26
N LEU A 147 -2.78 10.19 -8.21
CA LEU A 147 -2.81 9.09 -9.18
C LEU A 147 -3.05 9.59 -10.60
N GLN A 148 -4.00 10.51 -10.80
CA GLN A 148 -4.31 11.09 -12.11
C GLN A 148 -3.15 11.91 -12.67
N LYS A 149 -2.51 12.74 -11.84
CA LYS A 149 -1.33 13.53 -12.24
C LYS A 149 -0.14 12.64 -12.57
N MET A 150 0.20 11.69 -11.70
CA MET A 150 1.38 10.82 -11.88
C MET A 150 1.25 9.93 -13.12
N ASN A 151 0.04 9.44 -13.40
CA ASN A 151 -0.20 8.52 -14.52
C ASN A 151 -0.75 9.21 -15.77
N GLN A 152 -0.86 10.55 -15.76
CA GLN A 152 -1.34 11.35 -16.89
C GLN A 152 -2.66 10.81 -17.47
N CYS A 153 -3.63 10.61 -16.58
CA CYS A 153 -4.89 9.95 -16.88
C CYS A 153 -6.07 10.68 -16.22
N CYS A 154 -7.29 10.41 -16.70
CA CYS A 154 -8.51 10.98 -16.14
C CYS A 154 -9.64 9.95 -16.06
N GLY A 155 -10.24 9.82 -14.88
CA GLY A 155 -11.26 8.80 -14.62
C GLY A 155 -10.71 7.37 -14.63
N ALA A 156 -11.60 6.38 -14.55
CA ALA A 156 -11.20 4.98 -14.54
C ALA A 156 -10.91 4.49 -15.98
N GLN A 157 -11.92 4.52 -16.85
CA GLN A 157 -11.82 4.26 -18.28
C GLN A 157 -11.66 5.55 -19.10
N GLY A 158 -12.15 6.69 -18.58
CA GLY A 158 -11.94 8.00 -19.19
C GLY A 158 -12.68 9.14 -18.48
N PRO A 159 -12.61 10.38 -19.03
CA PRO A 159 -13.21 11.57 -18.41
C PRO A 159 -14.72 11.47 -18.13
N ASN A 160 -15.43 10.59 -18.83
CA ASN A 160 -16.87 10.42 -18.65
C ASN A 160 -17.27 9.72 -17.35
N ASP A 161 -16.35 9.01 -16.70
CA ASP A 161 -16.63 8.38 -15.40
C ASP A 161 -16.97 9.39 -14.31
N TRP A 162 -16.57 10.66 -14.49
CA TRP A 162 -16.94 11.76 -13.60
C TRP A 162 -18.46 12.04 -13.58
N ASN A 163 -19.26 11.44 -14.47
CA ASN A 163 -20.72 11.44 -14.32
C ASN A 163 -21.22 10.69 -13.09
N LEU A 164 -20.43 9.76 -12.55
CA LEU A 164 -20.78 8.99 -11.36
C LEU A 164 -20.75 9.85 -10.09
N ASN A 165 -19.97 10.94 -10.10
CA ASN A 165 -19.86 11.84 -8.96
C ASN A 165 -20.95 12.93 -9.00
N ILE A 166 -21.62 13.16 -7.87
CA ILE A 166 -22.73 14.12 -7.76
C ILE A 166 -22.36 15.56 -8.13
N TYR A 167 -21.10 15.97 -7.94
CA TYR A 167 -20.63 17.33 -8.21
C TYR A 167 -20.24 17.55 -9.67
N PHE A 168 -19.79 16.50 -10.37
CA PHE A 168 -19.34 16.58 -11.77
C PHE A 168 -20.37 16.06 -12.78
N ASN A 169 -21.45 15.42 -12.30
CA ASN A 169 -22.51 14.86 -13.14
C ASN A 169 -23.15 15.89 -14.07
N CYS A 170 -23.12 15.62 -15.37
CA CYS A 170 -23.65 16.48 -16.43
C CYS A 170 -25.17 16.70 -16.44
N ASN A 171 -25.94 16.02 -15.59
CA ASN A 171 -27.40 16.14 -15.57
C ASN A 171 -27.87 17.61 -15.40
N SER A 172 -28.90 18.03 -16.13
CA SER A 172 -29.44 19.40 -16.12
C SER A 172 -29.99 19.83 -14.75
N THR A 173 -30.30 18.87 -13.88
CA THR A 173 -30.75 19.10 -12.50
C THR A 173 -29.60 19.36 -11.53
N SER A 174 -28.35 19.04 -11.89
CA SER A 174 -27.20 19.28 -11.05
C SER A 174 -26.92 20.78 -10.96
N LYS A 175 -26.92 21.32 -9.73
CA LYS A 175 -26.63 22.73 -9.44
C LYS A 175 -25.15 22.99 -9.13
N SER A 176 -24.31 21.96 -9.23
CA SER A 176 -22.88 22.09 -8.94
C SER A 176 -22.20 23.01 -9.97
N ARG A 177 -21.30 23.88 -9.49
CA ARG A 177 -20.46 24.72 -10.36
C ARG A 177 -19.49 23.88 -11.20
N GLU A 178 -19.17 22.67 -10.74
CA GLU A 178 -18.24 21.74 -11.39
C GLU A 178 -18.96 20.76 -12.35
N ARG A 179 -20.25 20.97 -12.58
CA ARG A 179 -21.06 20.16 -13.50
C ARG A 179 -20.40 20.09 -14.88
N CYS A 180 -20.44 18.90 -15.50
CA CYS A 180 -19.79 18.66 -16.79
C CYS A 180 -18.30 18.99 -16.82
N GLY A 181 -17.68 19.05 -15.65
CA GLY A 181 -16.25 19.18 -15.53
C GLY A 181 -15.56 17.86 -15.21
N VAL A 182 -14.25 17.98 -15.02
CA VAL A 182 -13.38 17.00 -14.40
C VAL A 182 -12.52 17.74 -13.35
N PRO A 183 -11.96 17.05 -12.35
CA PRO A 183 -11.06 17.71 -11.42
C PRO A 183 -9.80 18.22 -12.11
N PHE A 184 -9.17 19.19 -11.45
CA PHE A 184 -7.95 19.82 -11.97
C PHE A 184 -6.76 18.86 -12.13
N SER A 185 -6.77 17.70 -11.46
CA SER A 185 -5.77 16.65 -11.62
C SER A 185 -5.79 15.98 -12.99
N CYS A 186 -6.91 16.09 -13.73
CA CYS A 186 -7.01 15.67 -15.13
C CYS A 186 -6.42 16.69 -16.13
N CYS A 187 -6.03 17.89 -15.68
CA CYS A 187 -5.54 18.94 -16.56
C CYS A 187 -4.17 18.60 -17.16
N LEU A 188 -3.98 18.94 -18.44
CA LEU A 188 -2.66 18.94 -19.05
C LEU A 188 -1.77 19.98 -18.35
N GLN A 189 -0.55 19.59 -18.04
CA GLN A 189 0.46 20.51 -17.52
C GLN A 189 1.23 21.12 -18.69
N ASP A 190 1.14 22.44 -18.83
CA ASP A 190 1.95 23.17 -19.81
C ASP A 190 3.39 23.31 -19.27
N PRO A 191 4.41 22.75 -19.92
CA PRO A 191 5.80 22.85 -19.47
C PRO A 191 6.32 24.30 -19.45
N ALA A 192 5.70 25.23 -20.17
CA ALA A 192 6.04 26.64 -20.15
C ALA A 192 5.45 27.39 -18.93
N GLN A 193 4.42 26.85 -18.28
CA GLN A 193 3.75 27.47 -17.14
C GLN A 193 4.04 26.71 -15.84
N LYS A 194 4.65 27.41 -14.87
CA LYS A 194 4.93 26.83 -13.54
C LYS A 194 3.67 26.60 -12.70
N VAL A 195 2.52 27.14 -13.10
CA VAL A 195 1.26 27.07 -12.35
C VAL A 195 0.24 26.29 -13.17
N VAL A 196 -0.29 25.22 -12.60
CA VAL A 196 -1.36 24.43 -13.22
C VAL A 196 -2.64 25.24 -13.24
N ASN A 197 -3.28 25.36 -14.40
CA ASN A 197 -4.59 25.98 -14.52
C ASN A 197 -5.65 25.10 -13.82
N THR A 198 -5.99 25.44 -12.58
CA THR A 198 -6.99 24.72 -11.79
C THR A 198 -8.40 24.82 -12.36
N GLN A 199 -8.64 25.74 -13.30
CA GLN A 199 -9.93 25.93 -13.96
C GLN A 199 -10.04 25.17 -15.29
N CYS A 200 -9.01 24.45 -15.74
CA CYS A 200 -9.03 23.81 -17.07
C CYS A 200 -10.19 22.80 -17.22
N GLY A 201 -10.58 22.16 -16.12
CA GLY A 201 -11.56 21.09 -16.10
C GLY A 201 -13.01 21.56 -16.12
N TYR A 202 -13.30 22.85 -15.97
CA TYR A 202 -14.68 23.35 -15.93
C TYR A 202 -15.33 23.33 -17.32
N ASP A 203 -16.58 22.87 -17.37
CA ASP A 203 -17.43 22.82 -18.58
C ASP A 203 -16.81 22.06 -19.78
N ILE A 204 -15.65 21.40 -19.61
CA ILE A 204 -14.91 20.77 -20.70
C ILE A 204 -15.74 19.69 -21.38
N ARG A 205 -16.58 18.99 -20.63
CA ARG A 205 -17.43 17.91 -21.15
C ARG A 205 -18.70 18.40 -21.85
N ASN A 206 -18.98 19.70 -21.82
CA ASN A 206 -19.99 20.34 -22.69
C ASN A 206 -19.42 20.65 -24.09
N MET A 207 -18.10 20.65 -24.25
CA MET A 207 -17.42 20.91 -25.53
C MET A 207 -17.27 19.62 -26.35
N SER A 208 -16.96 19.75 -27.64
CA SER A 208 -16.65 18.59 -28.49
C SER A 208 -15.38 17.88 -28.01
N GLN A 209 -15.31 16.56 -28.23
CA GLN A 209 -14.16 15.72 -27.82
C GLN A 209 -12.82 16.21 -28.39
N SER A 210 -12.82 16.85 -29.57
CA SER A 210 -11.63 17.46 -30.15
C SER A 210 -10.95 18.50 -29.26
N HIS A 211 -11.73 19.20 -28.43
CA HIS A 211 -11.19 20.19 -27.49
C HIS A 211 -10.67 19.55 -26.19
N TRP A 212 -11.00 18.29 -25.91
CA TRP A 212 -10.56 17.60 -24.70
C TRP A 212 -9.07 17.30 -24.77
N ASP A 213 -8.60 16.79 -25.91
CA ASP A 213 -7.21 16.38 -26.12
C ASP A 213 -6.21 17.55 -26.00
N GLU A 214 -6.68 18.80 -26.12
CA GLU A 214 -5.86 20.01 -25.96
C GLU A 214 -5.79 20.52 -24.51
N ARG A 215 -6.66 20.05 -23.61
CA ARG A 215 -6.81 20.63 -22.25
C ARG A 215 -6.74 19.62 -21.12
N ILE A 216 -7.15 18.38 -21.34
CA ILE A 216 -7.21 17.33 -20.31
C ILE A 216 -6.64 16.00 -20.82
N TYR A 217 -6.23 15.15 -19.88
CA TYR A 217 -5.94 13.75 -20.19
C TYR A 217 -7.24 13.02 -20.55
N THR A 218 -7.31 12.45 -21.75
CA THR A 218 -8.48 11.67 -22.21
C THR A 218 -8.34 10.17 -21.96
N LYS A 219 -7.12 9.71 -21.65
CA LYS A 219 -6.81 8.32 -21.31
C LYS A 219 -7.31 7.98 -19.89
N GLY A 220 -8.08 6.90 -19.76
CA GLY A 220 -8.45 6.36 -18.44
C GLY A 220 -7.28 5.78 -17.65
N CYS A 221 -7.33 5.88 -16.33
CA CYS A 221 -6.25 5.41 -15.45
C CYS A 221 -6.06 3.89 -15.46
N ILE A 222 -7.10 3.09 -15.73
CA ILE A 222 -6.95 1.64 -15.90
C ILE A 222 -6.10 1.34 -17.14
N ARG A 223 -6.38 2.00 -18.27
CA ARG A 223 -5.58 1.87 -19.49
C ARG A 223 -4.18 2.45 -19.32
N ALA A 224 -4.02 3.47 -18.47
CA ALA A 224 -2.70 4.01 -18.14
C ALA A 224 -1.86 2.97 -17.40
N LEU A 225 -2.44 2.31 -16.39
CA LEU A 225 -1.83 1.22 -15.64
C LEU A 225 -1.46 0.03 -16.54
N GLU A 226 -2.38 -0.42 -17.40
CA GLU A 226 -2.15 -1.52 -18.37
C GLU A 226 -0.98 -1.23 -19.32
N ALA A 227 -0.79 0.03 -19.73
CA ALA A 227 0.33 0.42 -20.58
C ALA A 227 1.64 0.65 -19.79
N TRP A 228 1.53 1.05 -18.53
CA TRP A 228 2.67 1.31 -17.64
C TRP A 228 3.32 0.02 -17.15
N LEU A 229 2.50 -0.97 -16.76
CA LEU A 229 2.97 -2.22 -16.16
C LEU A 229 3.97 -3.00 -17.03
N PRO A 230 3.71 -3.32 -18.31
CA PRO A 230 4.67 -4.05 -19.14
C PRO A 230 5.95 -3.25 -19.40
N ARG A 231 5.86 -1.91 -19.44
CA ARG A 231 7.02 -1.03 -19.64
C ARG A 231 7.94 -1.01 -18.41
N ASN A 232 7.37 -1.17 -17.22
CA ASN A 232 8.07 -1.09 -15.95
C ASN A 232 8.14 -2.44 -15.22
N ILE A 233 7.86 -3.54 -15.91
CA ILE A 233 7.72 -4.87 -15.30
C ILE A 233 9.01 -5.31 -14.58
N TYR A 234 10.17 -4.93 -15.10
CA TYR A 234 11.46 -5.23 -14.45
C TYR A 234 11.61 -4.50 -13.10
N ILE A 235 11.11 -3.27 -12.98
CA ILE A 235 11.14 -2.51 -11.72
C ILE A 235 10.19 -3.15 -10.72
N VAL A 236 8.96 -3.46 -11.15
CA VAL A 236 7.95 -4.10 -10.29
C VAL A 236 8.42 -5.47 -9.81
N ALA A 237 8.94 -6.30 -10.72
CA ALA A 237 9.52 -7.59 -10.38
C ALA A 237 10.73 -7.46 -9.44
N GLY A 238 11.59 -6.47 -9.66
CA GLY A 238 12.73 -6.17 -8.78
C GLY A 238 12.31 -5.83 -7.36
N ILE A 239 11.27 -5.00 -7.18
CA ILE A 239 10.72 -4.67 -5.86
C ILE A 239 10.16 -5.92 -5.19
N PHE A 240 9.37 -6.72 -5.92
CA PHE A 240 8.78 -7.96 -5.41
C PHE A 240 9.86 -8.96 -4.94
N VAL A 241 10.90 -9.16 -5.74
CA VAL A 241 12.04 -10.03 -5.39
C VAL A 241 12.79 -9.48 -4.18
N ALA A 242 13.02 -8.17 -4.09
CA ALA A 242 13.68 -7.56 -2.94
C ALA A 242 12.90 -7.77 -1.64
N ILE A 243 11.58 -7.56 -1.66
CA ILE A 243 10.71 -7.80 -0.50
C ILE A 243 10.73 -9.28 -0.11
N SER A 244 10.60 -10.18 -1.09
CA SER A 244 10.68 -11.63 -0.88
C SER A 244 12.00 -12.06 -0.23
N LEU A 245 13.13 -11.54 -0.72
CA LEU A 245 14.45 -11.84 -0.16
C LEU A 245 14.61 -11.30 1.26
N LEU A 246 14.11 -10.09 1.55
CA LEU A 246 14.12 -9.54 2.92
C LEU A 246 13.34 -10.42 3.89
N GLN A 247 12.14 -10.89 3.49
CA GLN A 247 11.34 -11.80 4.30
C GLN A 247 12.05 -13.14 4.54
N ILE A 248 12.60 -13.77 3.49
CA ILE A 248 13.35 -15.02 3.59
C ILE A 248 14.57 -14.86 4.50
N PHE A 249 15.28 -13.73 4.39
CA PHE A 249 16.42 -13.42 5.24
C PHE A 249 16.01 -13.30 6.72
N GLY A 250 14.92 -12.59 7.02
CA GLY A 250 14.37 -12.51 8.37
C GLY A 250 13.99 -13.88 8.94
N ILE A 251 13.36 -14.75 8.14
CA ILE A 251 13.05 -16.13 8.54
C ILE A 251 14.33 -16.92 8.81
N PHE A 252 15.34 -16.83 7.93
CA PHE A 252 16.60 -17.54 8.08
C PHE A 252 17.32 -17.18 9.39
N LEU A 253 17.42 -15.87 9.69
CA LEU A 253 18.04 -15.40 10.92
C LEU A 253 17.31 -15.88 12.17
N ALA A 254 15.97 -15.75 12.18
CA ALA A 254 15.18 -16.14 13.34
C ALA A 254 15.16 -17.67 13.53
N ARG A 255 15.16 -18.46 12.45
CA ARG A 255 15.29 -19.93 12.53
C ARG A 255 16.65 -20.37 13.03
N THR A 256 17.72 -19.76 12.54
CA THR A 256 19.09 -20.02 13.01
C THR A 256 19.20 -19.71 14.50
N LEU A 257 18.70 -18.55 14.94
CA LEU A 257 18.71 -18.17 16.34
C LEU A 257 17.87 -19.12 17.22
N ILE A 258 16.69 -19.55 16.76
CA ILE A 258 15.89 -20.56 17.47
C ILE A 258 16.69 -21.86 17.63
N SER A 259 17.33 -22.34 16.57
CA SER A 259 18.13 -23.57 16.60
C SER A 259 19.29 -23.48 17.60
N ASP A 260 19.99 -22.34 17.63
CA ASP A 260 21.07 -22.10 18.59
C ASP A 260 20.55 -22.15 20.04
N ILE A 261 19.43 -21.45 20.33
CA ILE A 261 18.83 -21.43 21.67
C ILE A 261 18.36 -22.84 22.08
N GLU A 262 17.75 -23.59 21.16
CA GLU A 262 17.31 -24.98 21.43
C GLU A 262 18.52 -25.91 21.70
N ALA A 263 19.63 -25.76 20.98
CA ALA A 263 20.85 -26.54 21.18
C ALA A 263 21.53 -26.24 22.54
N VAL A 264 21.57 -24.96 22.93
CA VAL A 264 22.06 -24.55 24.26
C VAL A 264 21.18 -25.14 25.36
N LYS A 265 19.85 -25.02 25.23
CA LYS A 265 18.90 -25.54 26.21
C LYS A 265 18.96 -27.07 26.34
N ALA A 266 19.15 -27.79 25.24
CA ALA A 266 19.34 -29.23 25.26
C ALA A 266 20.66 -29.63 25.96
N GLY A 267 21.73 -28.85 25.77
CA GLY A 267 23.01 -29.06 26.44
C GLY A 267 22.96 -28.88 27.97
N TYR A 268 22.02 -28.08 28.50
CA TYR A 268 21.81 -27.94 29.96
C TYR A 268 21.01 -29.09 30.60
N HIS A 269 20.34 -29.92 29.80
CA HIS A 269 19.52 -31.04 30.29
C HIS A 269 20.30 -32.37 30.39
N PHE A 270 21.58 -32.38 30.04
CA PHE A 270 22.53 -33.48 30.21
C PHE A 270 23.66 -33.07 31.16
#